data_AF-A0A2I6QL16-F1
#
_entry.id   AF-A0A2I6QL16-F1
#
_cell.length_a   1.000
_cell.length_b   1.000
_cell.length_c   1.000
_cell.angle_alpha   90.00
_cell.angle_beta   90.00
_cell.angle_gamma   90.00
#
_symmetry.space_group_name_H-M   'P 1'
#
loop_
_entity.id
_entity.type
_entity.pdbx_description
1 polymer ?
#
loop_
_entity_poly.entity_id
_entity_poly.type
_entity_poly.pdbx_seq_one_letter_code
_entity_poly.pdbx_strand_id
1 'polypeptide(L)' 'MAANAETLPNHKVLYHIVKGPGRQNSWRRFGAGFINQDGSMNLIIDLFPGQHFQLRDPNPPEPVKPTKGSKAKGRK' A
#
# COMPACT_ATOMS: atom_id res chain seq x y z
N MET A 1 -5.29 -3.99 38.94
CA MET A 1 -4.14 -3.89 38.02
C MET A 1 -4.67 -4.22 36.64
N ALA A 2 -4.84 -3.22 35.78
CA ALA A 2 -5.37 -3.41 34.43
C ALA A 2 -4.35 -4.20 33.60
N ALA A 3 -4.81 -5.24 32.90
CA ALA A 3 -4.00 -6.00 31.97
C ALA A 3 -3.44 -5.03 30.91
N ASN A 4 -2.11 -4.88 30.89
CA ASN A 4 -1.42 -4.13 29.85
C ASN A 4 -1.84 -4.70 28.50
N ALA A 5 -2.40 -3.84 27.65
CA ALA A 5 -2.71 -4.19 26.27
C ALA A 5 -1.47 -4.85 25.66
N GLU A 6 -1.60 -6.14 25.33
CA GLU A 6 -0.57 -6.89 24.63
C GLU A 6 -0.15 -6.05 23.43
N THR A 7 1.08 -5.53 23.49
CA THR A 7 1.70 -4.78 22.40
C THR A 7 1.83 -5.74 21.24
N LEU A 8 0.79 -5.79 20.40
CA LEU A 8 0.80 -6.55 19.16
C LEU A 8 2.08 -6.18 18.42
N PRO A 9 2.83 -7.16 17.91
CA PRO A 9 4.04 -6.85 17.19
C PRO A 9 3.72 -5.87 16.06
N ASN A 10 4.42 -4.74 15.99
CA ASN A 10 4.28 -3.74 14.92
C ASN A 10 4.76 -4.25 13.54
N HIS A 11 4.96 -5.56 13.40
CA HIS A 11 5.36 -6.21 12.17
C HIS A 11 4.22 -7.07 11.61
N LYS A 12 4.12 -7.10 10.29
CA LYS A 12 3.20 -7.93 9.52
C LYS A 12 4.02 -8.95 8.74
N VAL A 13 3.46 -10.14 8.51
CA VAL A 13 4.05 -11.14 7.62
C VAL A 13 3.46 -10.95 6.22
N LEU A 14 4.32 -10.85 5.22
CA LEU A 14 3.88 -10.72 3.83
C LEU A 14 3.62 -12.11 3.24
N TYR A 15 2.50 -12.28 2.54
CA TYR A 15 2.16 -13.52 1.83
C TYR A 15 1.94 -13.24 0.35
N HIS A 16 2.55 -14.06 -0.50
CA HIS A 16 2.20 -14.16 -1.91
C HIS A 16 1.05 -15.17 -2.05
N ILE A 17 -0.11 -14.67 -2.50
CA ILE A 17 -1.30 -15.49 -2.74
C ILE A 17 -1.30 -15.95 -4.19
N VAL A 18 -1.03 -17.23 -4.42
CA VAL A 18 -1.07 -17.83 -5.74
C VAL A 18 -2.47 -18.42 -5.96
N LYS A 19 -3.21 -17.85 -6.92
CA LYS A 19 -4.52 -18.35 -7.36
C LYS A 19 -4.40 -18.91 -8.78
N GLY A 20 -5.08 -20.02 -9.06
CA GLY A 20 -5.12 -20.61 -10.41
C GLY A 20 -6.44 -21.34 -10.66
N PRO A 21 -6.93 -21.39 -11.91
CA PRO A 21 -8.19 -22.07 -12.24
C PRO A 21 -8.10 -23.56 -11.88
N GLY A 22 -9.08 -24.04 -11.11
CA GLY A 22 -9.15 -25.43 -10.64
C GLY A 22 -8.10 -25.81 -9.58
N ARG A 23 -7.35 -24.86 -9.01
CA ARG A 23 -6.35 -25.11 -7.96
C ARG A 23 -6.74 -24.46 -6.65
N GLN A 24 -6.34 -25.07 -5.55
CA GLN A 24 -6.48 -24.48 -4.21
C GLN A 24 -5.56 -23.27 -4.09
N ASN A 25 -6.08 -22.19 -3.49
CA ASN A 25 -5.28 -21.00 -3.20
C ASN A 25 -4.13 -21.37 -2.28
N SER A 26 -2.89 -21.05 -2.66
CA SER A 26 -1.73 -21.24 -1.79
C SER A 26 -1.20 -19.90 -1.32
N TRP A 27 -0.93 -19.82 -0.01
CA TRP A 27 -0.37 -18.65 0.64
C TRP A 27 1.07 -18.98 0.99
N ARG A 28 2.02 -18.26 0.38
CA ARG A 28 3.45 -18.48 0.59
C ARG A 28 4.01 -17.27 1.30
N ARG A 29 4.70 -17.48 2.43
CA ARG A 29 5.42 -16.39 3.10
C ARG A 29 6.40 -15.76 2.11
N PHE A 30 6.46 -14.44 2.09
CA PHE A 30 7.16 -13.66 1.07
C PHE A 30 7.85 -12.41 1.63
N GLY A 31 8.07 -12.37 2.94
CA GLY A 31 8.78 -11.29 3.62
C GLY A 31 8.07 -10.77 4.87
N ALA A 32 8.38 -9.52 5.23
CA ALA A 32 7.87 -8.84 6.41
C ALA A 32 7.54 -7.37 6.12
N GLY A 33 6.59 -6.82 6.87
CA GLY A 33 6.22 -5.41 6.84
C GLY A 33 6.28 -4.79 8.23
N PHE A 34 6.54 -3.50 8.32
CA PHE A 34 6.61 -2.74 9.57
C PHE A 34 5.82 -1.45 9.43
N ILE A 35 4.99 -1.14 10.41
CA ILE A 35 4.27 0.13 10.45
C ILE A 35 5.21 1.21 10.97
N ASN A 36 5.37 2.29 10.22
CA ASN A 36 6.15 3.46 10.58
C ASN A 36 5.29 4.42 11.45
N GLN A 37 5.95 5.38 12.11
CA GLN A 37 5.27 6.35 12.98
C GLN A 37 4.30 7.27 12.22
N ASP A 38 4.55 7.53 10.94
CA ASP A 38 3.69 8.33 10.05
C ASP A 38 2.49 7.55 9.49
N GLY A 39 2.31 6.29 9.91
CA GLY A 39 1.25 5.41 9.41
C GLY A 39 1.57 4.71 8.09
N SER A 40 2.70 5.05 7.45
CA SER A 40 3.18 4.32 6.27
C SER A 40 3.70 2.92 6.64
N MET A 41 3.89 2.05 5.64
CA MET A 41 4.40 0.70 5.88
C MET A 41 5.67 0.44 5.08
N ASN A 42 6.75 0.05 5.77
CA ASN A 42 7.96 -0.46 5.12
C ASN A 42 7.83 -1.96 4.90
N LEU A 43 8.26 -2.45 3.73
CA LEU A 43 8.20 -3.84 3.30
C LEU A 43 9.60 -4.32 2.95
N ILE A 44 9.95 -5.50 3.46
CA ILE A 44 11.13 -6.28 3.05
C ILE A 44 10.60 -7.50 2.32
N ILE A 45 10.92 -7.63 1.05
CA ILE A 45 10.43 -8.70 0.16
C ILE A 45 11.57 -9.66 -0.13
N ASP A 46 11.37 -10.95 0.16
CA ASP A 46 12.42 -11.98 0.02
C ASP A 46 12.91 -12.15 -1.43
N LEU A 47 12.08 -11.81 -2.43
CA LEU A 47 12.43 -11.89 -3.85
C LEU A 47 13.45 -10.82 -4.28
N PHE A 48 13.56 -9.72 -3.55
CA PHE A 48 14.42 -8.58 -3.89
C PHE A 48 15.39 -8.30 -2.72
N PRO A 49 16.41 -9.15 -2.53
CA PRO A 49 17.33 -9.01 -1.41
C PRO A 49 18.03 -7.64 -1.44
N GLY A 50 18.10 -6.99 -0.28
CA GLY A 50 18.70 -5.66 -0.12
C GLY A 50 17.83 -4.49 -0.58
N GLN A 51 16.61 -4.74 -1.07
CA GLN A 51 15.65 -3.69 -1.40
C GLN A 51 14.58 -3.55 -0.32
N HIS A 52 14.23 -2.30 -0.03
CA HIS A 52 13.15 -1.92 0.88
C HIS A 52 12.10 -1.16 0.08
N PHE A 53 10.84 -1.53 0.26
CA PHE A 53 9.71 -0.87 -0.40
C PHE A 53 8.89 -0.13 0.65
N GLN A 54 8.32 1.03 0.29
CA GLN A 54 7.47 1.79 1.20
C GLN A 54 6.08 1.95 0.58
N LEU A 55 5.06 1.49 1.30
CA LEU A 55 3.66 1.70 0.97
C LEU A 55 3.17 2.98 1.67
N ARG A 56 2.66 3.91 0.89
CA ARG A 56 2.03 5.16 1.35
C ARG A 56 0.71 5.33 0.65
N ASP A 57 -0.22 6.03 1.31
CA ASP A 57 -1.40 6.51 0.63
C ASP A 57 -0.99 7.48 -0.49
N PRO A 58 -1.66 7.44 -1.66
CA PRO A 58 -1.41 8.43 -2.69
C PRO A 58 -1.73 9.82 -2.15
N ASN A 59 -0.91 10.81 -2.52
CA ASN A 59 -1.30 12.20 -2.29
C ASN A 59 -2.66 12.44 -2.95
N PRO A 60 -3.58 13.16 -2.28
CA PRO A 60 -4.82 13.55 -2.93
C PRO A 60 -4.50 14.28 -4.24
N PRO A 61 -5.23 14.02 -5.33
CA PRO A 61 -5.02 14.74 -6.56
C PRO A 61 -5.13 16.24 -6.26
N GLU A 62 -4.17 17.03 -6.76
CA GLU A 62 -4.25 18.48 -6.60
C GLU A 62 -5.60 18.97 -7.12
N PRO A 63 -6.29 19.89 -6.42
CA PRO A 63 -7.54 20.43 -6.90
C PRO A 63 -7.31 21.01 -8.29
N VAL A 64 -8.04 20.50 -9.28
CA VAL A 64 -8.01 21.02 -10.65
C VAL A 64 -8.38 22.49 -10.57
N LYS A 65 -7.38 23.37 -10.70
CA LYS A 65 -7.62 24.81 -10.73
C LYS A 65 -8.56 25.05 -11.92
N PRO A 66 -9.70 25.75 -11.72
CA PRO A 66 -10.58 26.06 -12.84
C PRO A 66 -9.78 26.87 -13.86
N THR A 67 -9.43 26.24 -14.98
CA THR A 67 -8.84 26.91 -16.13
C THR A 67 -9.88 27.91 -16.64
N LYS A 68 -9.62 29.20 -16.41
CA LYS A 68 -10.44 30.29 -16.93
C LYS A 68 -10.49 30.21 -18.46
N GLY A 69 -11.65 29.83 -18.97
CA GLY A 69 -12.18 30.25 -20.27
C GLY A 69 -11.46 29.74 -21.51
N SER A 70 -11.86 28.56 -22.01
CA SER A 70 -11.88 28.36 -23.47
C SER A 70 -13.28 28.71 -23.95
N LYS A 71 -13.46 29.94 -24.46
CA LYS A 71 -14.69 30.31 -25.18
C LYS A 71 -14.80 29.38 -26.38
N ALA A 72 -15.77 28.48 -26.36
CA ALA A 72 -16.21 27.77 -27.55
C ALA A 72 -16.67 28.82 -28.58
N LYS A 73 -15.80 29.09 -29.57
CA LYS A 73 -16.13 29.95 -30.70
C LYS A 73 -17.13 29.17 -31.56
N GLY A 74 -18.40 29.55 -31.46
CA GLY A 74 -19.47 29.02 -32.29
C GLY A 74 -19.08 29.11 -33.76
N ARG A 75 -19.06 27.96 -34.44
CA ARG A 75 -19.02 27.87 -35.89
C ARG A 75 -20.40 28.31 -36.41
N LYS A 76 -20.43 29.44 -37.11
CA LYS A 76 -21.49 29.74 -38.08
C LYS A 76 -21.22 28.96 -39.36
#